data_AF-A0A949Y222-F1
#
_entry.id   AF-A0A949Y222-F1
#
_cell.length_a   1.000
_cell.length_b   1.000
_cell.length_c   1.000
_cell.angle_alpha   90.00
_cell.angle_beta   90.00
_cell.angle_gamma   90.00
#
_symmetry.space_group_name_H-M   'P 1'
#
loop_
_entity.id
_entity.type
_entity.pdbx_description
1 polymer ?
#
loop_
_entity_poly.entity_id
_entity_poly.type
_entity_poly.pdbx_seq_one_letter_code
_entity_poly.pdbx_strand_id
1 'polypeptide(L)'
;MAQTQVIAARFAQMRYATSAIDWFRNQGIDASAIGAFAVPPGGQPRAPRPGDNQRDDLTWIVSLDLARAKINRRVAVDAMKREGGTLIADAPAPT
;
A
#
# COMPACT_ATOMS: atom_id res chain seq x y z
N MET A 1 -8.26 -23.00 -4.02
CA MET A 1 -7.72 -21.94 -3.14
C MET A 1 -7.47 -20.72 -4.02
N ALA A 2 -8.26 -19.66 -3.89
CA ALA A 2 -8.08 -18.46 -4.70
C ALA A 2 -6.73 -17.84 -4.32
N GLN A 3 -5.78 -17.80 -5.26
CA GLN A 3 -4.56 -17.02 -5.07
C GLN A 3 -5.00 -15.59 -4.79
N THR A 4 -4.80 -15.12 -3.56
CA THR A 4 -5.10 -13.74 -3.19
C THR A 4 -4.25 -12.85 -4.09
N GLN A 5 -4.87 -12.20 -5.08
CA GLN A 5 -4.18 -11.35 -6.05
C GLN A 5 -3.87 -9.99 -5.41
N VAL A 6 -3.24 -10.00 -4.24
CA VAL A 6 -2.81 -8.80 -3.56
C VAL A 6 -1.42 -8.47 -4.04
N ILE A 7 -1.22 -7.20 -4.43
CA ILE A 7 0.11 -6.64 -4.62
C ILE A 7 0.40 -5.68 -3.47
N ALA A 8 1.64 -5.57 -3.06
CA ALA A 8 2.05 -4.54 -2.11
C ALA A 8 3.39 -3.94 -2.47
N ALA A 9 3.56 -2.69 -2.03
CA ALA A 9 4.81 -1.99 -2.11
C ALA A 9 5.13 -1.32 -0.76
N ARG A 10 6.41 -1.30 -0.42
CA ARG A 10 6.96 -0.55 0.71
C ARG A 10 7.46 0.81 0.23
N PHE A 11 7.17 1.84 1.01
CA PHE A 11 7.52 3.24 0.79
C PHE A 11 8.34 3.72 1.98
N ALA A 12 9.45 4.39 1.70
CA ALA A 12 10.34 4.92 2.74
C ALA A 12 9.71 6.08 3.53
N GLN A 13 8.72 6.77 2.95
CA GLN A 13 8.11 7.96 3.55
C GLN A 13 6.61 7.97 3.33
N MET A 14 5.89 8.54 4.30
CA MET A 14 4.42 8.62 4.29
C MET A 14 3.90 9.30 3.02
N ARG A 15 4.51 10.42 2.60
CA ARG A 15 4.05 11.20 1.43
C ARG A 15 3.97 10.36 0.15
N TYR A 16 4.91 9.42 -0.05
CA TYR A 16 4.93 8.57 -1.23
C TYR A 16 3.85 7.48 -1.17
N ALA A 17 3.61 6.93 0.03
CA ALA A 17 2.48 6.02 0.25
C ALA A 17 1.14 6.74 0.02
N THR A 18 0.99 7.97 0.51
CA THR A 18 -0.19 8.80 0.27
C THR A 18 -0.40 9.07 -1.21
N SER A 19 0.64 9.46 -1.96
CA SER A 19 0.54 9.66 -3.41
C SER A 19 0.07 8.40 -4.15
N ALA A 20 0.55 7.21 -3.75
CA ALA A 20 0.09 5.94 -4.32
C ALA A 20 -1.38 5.67 -4.04
N ILE A 21 -1.82 5.89 -2.79
CA ILE A 21 -3.22 5.74 -2.38
C ILE A 21 -4.10 6.71 -3.18
N ASP A 22 -3.72 7.99 -3.23
CA ASP A 22 -4.46 9.03 -3.94
C ASP A 22 -4.55 8.73 -5.44
N TRP A 23 -3.48 8.22 -6.05
CA TRP A 23 -3.53 7.79 -7.44
C TRP A 23 -4.59 6.72 -7.66
N PHE A 24 -4.64 5.68 -6.82
CA PHE A 24 -5.66 4.62 -6.91
C PHE A 24 -7.07 5.17 -6.70
N ARG A 25 -7.26 6.03 -5.70
CA ARG A 25 -8.55 6.69 -5.41
C ARG A 25 -9.01 7.54 -6.61
N ASN A 26 -8.09 8.25 -7.26
CA ASN A 26 -8.37 9.04 -8.46
C ASN A 26 -8.72 8.18 -9.69
N GLN A 27 -8.35 6.89 -9.69
CA GLN A 27 -8.83 5.93 -10.70
C GLN A 27 -10.22 5.36 -10.38
N GLY A 28 -10.88 5.81 -9.30
CA GLY A 28 -12.16 5.29 -8.85
C GLY A 28 -12.07 3.96 -8.10
N ILE A 29 -10.89 3.57 -7.61
CA ILE A 29 -10.73 2.35 -6.83
C ILE A 29 -11.32 2.54 -5.43
N ASP A 30 -12.10 1.55 -5.00
CA ASP A 30 -12.69 1.52 -3.66
C ASP A 30 -11.61 1.48 -2.57
N ALA A 31 -11.82 2.25 -1.50
CA ALA A 31 -10.94 2.24 -0.34
C ALA A 31 -10.84 0.84 0.29
N SER A 32 -11.91 0.03 0.21
CA SER A 32 -11.90 -1.36 0.71
C SER A 32 -10.99 -2.31 -0.07
N ALA A 33 -10.48 -1.88 -1.23
CA ALA A 33 -9.48 -2.61 -2.01
C ALA A 33 -8.04 -2.18 -1.67
N ILE A 34 -7.86 -1.09 -0.93
CA ILE A 34 -6.56 -0.48 -0.63
C ILE A 34 -6.26 -0.68 0.86
N GLY A 35 -5.14 -1.32 1.16
CA GLY A 35 -4.61 -1.42 2.52
C GLY A 35 -3.45 -0.46 2.71
N ALA A 36 -3.34 0.11 3.91
CA ALA A 36 -2.22 0.97 4.30
C ALA A 36 -1.73 0.54 5.68
N PHE A 37 -0.42 0.39 5.84
CA PHE A 37 0.20 -0.06 7.08
C PHE A 37 1.44 0.76 7.39
N ALA A 38 1.61 1.13 8.66
CA ALA A 38 2.84 1.68 9.19
C ALA A 38 3.74 0.54 9.68
N VAL A 39 5.03 0.64 9.42
CA VAL A 39 6.05 -0.35 9.79
C VAL A 39 7.14 0.36 10.60
N PRO A 40 7.16 0.17 11.93
CA PRO A 40 8.23 0.68 12.78
C PRO A 40 9.60 0.02 12.48
N PRO A 41 10.72 0.68 12.82
CA PRO A 41 12.04 0.07 12.74
C PRO A 41 12.11 -1.24 13.53
N GLY A 42 12.50 -2.34 12.88
CA GLY A 42 12.57 -3.67 13.51
C GLY A 42 11.22 -4.26 13.96
N GLY A 43 10.11 -3.60 13.64
CA GLY A 43 8.77 -3.99 14.02
C GLY A 43 7.99 -4.69 12.91
N GLN A 44 6.77 -5.11 13.25
CA GLN A 44 5.81 -5.68 12.31
C GLN A 44 4.89 -4.60 11.72
N PRO A 45 4.35 -4.80 10.50
CA PRO A 45 3.34 -3.94 9.93
C PRO A 45 2.09 -3.86 10.83
N ARG A 46 1.55 -2.66 10.97
CA ARG A 46 0.33 -2.40 11.75
C ARG A 46 -0.51 -1.33 11.08
N ALA A 47 -1.79 -1.23 11.48
CA ALA A 47 -2.63 -0.11 11.09
C ALA A 47 -1.98 1.24 11.48
N PRO A 48 -2.10 2.28 10.64
CA PRO A 48 -1.72 3.64 10.99
C PRO A 48 -2.44 4.12 12.25
N ARG A 49 -1.75 4.85 13.10
CA ARG A 49 -2.26 5.42 14.36
C ARG A 49 -2.14 6.94 14.33
N PRO A 50 -2.98 7.65 15.14
CA PRO A 50 -2.79 9.08 15.34
C PRO A 50 -1.35 9.39 15.78
N GLY A 51 -0.72 10.36 15.11
CA GLY A 51 0.66 10.77 15.38
C GLY A 51 1.75 10.07 14.54
N ASP A 52 1.42 9.02 13.79
CA ASP A 52 2.39 8.37 12.88
C ASP A 52 2.87 9.30 11.76
N ASN A 53 2.06 10.29 11.40
CA ASN A 53 2.40 11.31 10.40
C ASN A 53 3.53 12.26 10.86
N GLN A 54 3.80 12.34 12.16
CA GLN A 54 4.88 13.15 12.73
C GLN A 54 6.19 12.35 12.89
N ARG A 55 6.16 11.04 12.60
CA ARG A 55 7.30 10.15 12.74
C ARG A 55 8.02 9.99 11.40
N ASP A 56 9.32 10.18 11.41
CA ASP A 56 10.22 10.02 10.26
C ASP A 56 10.91 8.64 10.22
N ASP A 57 10.84 7.90 11.32
CA ASP A 57 11.42 6.56 11.46
C ASP A 57 10.52 5.44 10.88
N LEU A 58 9.28 5.76 10.52
CA LEU A 58 8.33 4.79 9.98
C LEU A 58 8.49 4.58 8.47
N THR A 59 8.47 3.32 8.06
CA THR A 59 8.20 2.96 6.65
C THR A 59 6.74 2.57 6.48
N TRP A 60 6.25 2.58 5.24
CA TRP A 60 4.84 2.41 4.95
C TRP A 60 4.64 1.31 3.93
N ILE A 61 3.59 0.50 4.08
CA ILE A 61 3.19 -0.49 3.09
C ILE A 61 1.83 -0.10 2.56
N VAL A 62 1.71 -0.04 1.23
CA VAL A 62 0.41 0.04 0.56
C VAL A 62 0.16 -1.30 -0.13
N SER A 63 -0.99 -1.90 0.15
CA SER A 63 -1.45 -3.11 -0.52
C SER A 63 -2.69 -2.82 -1.37
N LEU A 64 -2.86 -3.56 -2.46
CA LEU A 64 -4.01 -3.47 -3.34
C LEU A 64 -4.55 -4.87 -3.65
N ASP A 65 -5.80 -5.11 -3.33
CA ASP A 65 -6.54 -6.31 -3.74
C ASP A 65 -7.03 -6.12 -5.18
N LEU A 66 -6.39 -6.81 -6.13
CA LEU A 66 -6.72 -6.70 -7.55
C LEU A 66 -8.11 -7.25 -7.90
N ALA A 67 -8.62 -8.21 -7.13
CA ALA A 67 -9.96 -8.76 -7.38
C ALA A 67 -11.04 -7.73 -7.06
N ARG A 68 -10.82 -6.90 -6.04
CA ARG A 68 -11.73 -5.80 -5.66
C ARG A 68 -11.49 -4.53 -6.48
N ALA A 69 -10.23 -4.20 -6.74
CA ALA A 69 -9.86 -2.97 -7.45
C ALA A 69 -10.22 -3.00 -8.93
N LYS A 70 -10.39 -4.19 -9.53
CA LYS A 70 -10.72 -4.37 -10.96
C LYS A 70 -9.77 -3.62 -11.91
N ILE A 71 -8.50 -3.47 -11.51
CA ILE A 71 -7.45 -2.83 -12.30
C ILE A 71 -6.46 -3.88 -12.81
N ASN A 72 -5.87 -3.62 -13.97
CA ASN A 72 -4.81 -4.47 -14.50
C ASN A 72 -3.59 -4.46 -13.55
N ARG A 73 -3.09 -5.66 -13.19
CA ARG A 73 -1.93 -5.84 -12.32
C ARG A 73 -0.72 -5.01 -12.74
N ARG A 74 -0.41 -4.95 -14.05
CA ARG A 74 0.74 -4.22 -14.57
C ARG A 74 0.58 -2.71 -14.31
N VAL A 75 -0.60 -2.16 -14.57
CA VAL A 75 -0.89 -0.74 -14.33
C VAL A 75 -0.73 -0.41 -12.84
N ALA A 76 -1.24 -1.27 -11.96
CA ALA A 76 -1.12 -1.06 -10.53
C ALA A 76 0.33 -1.16 -10.02
N VAL A 77 1.11 -2.11 -10.54
CA VAL A 77 2.55 -2.23 -10.26
C VAL A 77 3.31 -1.00 -10.75
N ASP A 78 3.04 -0.55 -11.98
CA ASP A 78 3.71 0.61 -12.56
C ASP A 78 3.39 1.88 -11.76
N ALA A 79 2.14 2.04 -11.31
CA ALA A 79 1.76 3.12 -10.41
C ALA A 79 2.52 3.05 -9.08
N MET A 80 2.53 1.90 -8.38
CA MET A 80 3.27 1.76 -7.12
C MET A 80 4.75 2.10 -7.26
N LYS A 81 5.40 1.64 -8.34
CA LYS A 81 6.81 1.95 -8.61
C LYS A 81 7.02 3.42 -8.94
N ARG A 82 6.15 4.02 -9.75
CA ARG A 82 6.23 5.43 -10.14
C ARG A 82 6.14 6.35 -8.92
N GLU A 83 5.29 6.01 -7.95
CA GLU A 83 5.16 6.77 -6.71
C GLU A 83 6.29 6.47 -5.69
N GLY A 84 7.32 5.71 -6.05
CA GLY A 84 8.49 5.44 -5.20
C GLY A 84 8.38 4.18 -4.33
N GLY A 85 7.42 3.31 -4.61
CA GLY A 85 7.22 2.04 -3.91
C GLY A 85 8.15 0.94 -4.39
N THR A 86 8.71 0.17 -3.45
CA THR A 86 9.42 -1.08 -3.75
C THR A 86 8.48 -2.25 -3.54
N LEU A 87 8.22 -3.04 -4.59
CA LEU A 87 7.32 -4.20 -4.49
C LEU A 87 7.82 -5.21 -3.46
N ILE A 88 6.89 -5.76 -2.69
CA ILE A 88 7.15 -6.82 -1.71
C ILE A 88 6.27 -8.04 -2.01
N ALA A 89 6.79 -9.23 -1.71
CA ALA A 89 6.09 -10.50 -1.98
C ALA A 89 4.88 -10.70 -1.05
N ASP A 90 5.01 -10.29 0.22
CA ASP A 90 3.99 -10.47 1.24
C ASP A 90 3.42 -9.12 1.70
N ALA A 91 2.15 -8.91 1.37
CA ALA A 91 1.35 -7.85 1.94
C ALA A 91 0.72 -8.35 3.26
N PRO A 92 0.65 -7.53 4.32
CA PRO A 92 -0.30 -7.79 5.39
C PRO A 92 -1.70 -7.81 4.77
N ALA A 93 -2.53 -8.81 5.11
CA ALA A 93 -3.90 -8.85 4.61
C ALA A 93 -4.64 -7.59 5.08
N PRO A 94 -5.36 -6.88 4.19
CA PRO A 94 -6.27 -5.83 4.64
C PRO A 94 -7.35 -6.49 5.52
N THR A 95 -7.39 -6.10 6.79
CA THR A 95 -8.48 -6.47 7.73
C THR A 95 -9.77 -5.80 7.35
#